data_AF-A0A1M4XBS2-F1
#
_entry.id   AF-A0A1M4XBS2-F1
#
_cell.length_a   1.000
_cell.length_b   1.000
_cell.length_c   1.000
_cell.angle_alpha   90.00
_cell.angle_beta   90.00
_cell.angle_gamma   90.00
#
_symmetry.space_group_name_H-M   'P 1'
#
loop_
_entity.id
_entity.type
_entity.pdbx_description
1 polymer ?
#
loop_
_entity_poly.entity_id
_entity_poly.type
_entity_poly.pdbx_seq_one_letter_code
_entity_poly.pdbx_strand_id
1 'polypeptide(L)'
;MRFTAYKYKILGSRLSVTNQLFWSGFLIFGFVFILIILNKELPLFENIQDLLWPFFLVALILLISSILYQFYDFERIESKKDGHIEFNDDGVIIDYSKNFNYSELIEIQFGIDAYYGERINLTYRHPIERKSLGIKNYILLVTNSDTYKFNFKLENELHTKELENTIFKLVKSEKLINIDPKKLIKLVPYRFKKTNEYKSFVLKQIVEKRINCTEGLLLHGYSTDKEAAELRKKYCV
;
A
#
# COMPACT_ATOMS: atom_id res chain seq x y z
N MET A 1 -21.73 11.42 1.66
CA MET A 1 -20.43 10.73 1.54
C MET A 1 -20.37 9.71 2.65
N ARG A 2 -19.98 8.45 2.39
CA ARG A 2 -19.83 7.48 3.49
C ARG A 2 -18.78 6.41 3.17
N PHE A 3 -17.80 6.28 4.05
CA PHE A 3 -16.82 5.18 4.04
C PHE A 3 -16.53 4.77 5.47
N THR A 4 -16.46 3.47 5.74
CA THR A 4 -16.24 2.94 7.09
C THR A 4 -15.21 1.84 7.06
N ALA A 5 -14.21 1.88 7.93
CA ALA A 5 -13.21 0.84 8.04
C ALA A 5 -12.83 0.56 9.49
N TYR A 6 -12.38 -0.66 9.77
CA TYR A 6 -11.83 -1.00 11.07
C TYR A 6 -10.39 -0.49 11.20
N LYS A 7 -10.10 0.11 12.35
CA LYS A 7 -8.77 0.56 12.74
C LYS A 7 -8.00 -0.61 13.34
N TYR A 8 -6.73 -0.68 13.00
CA TYR A 8 -5.81 -1.70 13.50
C TYR A 8 -4.55 -1.05 14.05
N LYS A 9 -4.04 -1.62 15.15
CA LYS A 9 -2.70 -1.36 15.65
C LYS A 9 -1.79 -2.50 15.21
N ILE A 10 -0.74 -2.17 14.46
CA ILE A 10 0.32 -3.11 14.10
C ILE A 10 1.28 -3.22 15.30
N LEU A 11 1.48 -4.45 15.79
CA LEU A 11 2.34 -4.75 16.93
C LEU A 11 3.72 -5.24 16.48
N GLY A 12 3.77 -5.94 15.35
CA GLY A 12 5.00 -6.47 14.77
C GLY A 12 4.75 -7.28 13.51
N SER A 13 5.83 -7.73 12.88
CA SER A 13 5.78 -8.65 11.74
C SER A 13 6.54 -9.93 12.07
N ARG A 14 6.07 -11.05 11.53
CA ARG A 14 6.74 -12.35 11.60
C ARG A 14 7.11 -12.81 10.20
N LEU A 15 8.10 -13.70 10.12
CA LEU A 15 8.37 -14.43 8.88
C LEU A 15 7.15 -15.25 8.48
N SER A 16 6.76 -15.14 7.22
CA SER A 16 5.74 -15.97 6.60
C SER A 16 6.16 -17.44 6.55
N VAL A 17 5.21 -18.36 6.33
CA VAL A 17 5.52 -19.79 6.24
C VAL A 17 6.40 -20.05 5.03
N THR A 18 6.09 -19.43 3.90
CA THR A 18 6.91 -19.52 2.68
C THR A 18 8.35 -19.14 2.95
N ASN A 19 8.57 -18.03 3.66
CA ASN A 19 9.91 -17.56 3.96
C ASN A 19 10.63 -18.52 4.94
N GLN A 20 9.91 -19.03 5.95
CA GLN A 20 10.44 -20.07 6.86
C GLN A 20 10.84 -21.35 6.11
N LEU A 21 10.01 -21.84 5.20
CA LEU A 21 10.28 -23.02 4.38
C LEU A 21 11.49 -22.80 3.47
N PHE A 22 11.57 -21.65 2.81
CA PHE A 22 12.68 -21.31 1.93
C PHE A 22 14.01 -21.29 2.67
N TRP A 23 14.11 -20.52 3.78
CA TRP A 23 15.35 -20.43 4.53
C TRP A 23 15.73 -21.73 5.22
N SER A 24 14.76 -22.50 5.73
CA SER A 24 15.04 -23.81 6.32
C SER A 24 15.60 -24.78 5.26
N GLY A 25 14.97 -24.83 4.08
CA GLY A 25 15.46 -25.64 2.96
C GLY A 25 16.84 -25.20 2.50
N PHE A 26 17.07 -23.88 2.38
CA PHE A 26 18.35 -23.32 1.97
C PHE A 26 19.48 -23.62 2.95
N LEU A 27 19.21 -23.52 4.27
CA LEU A 27 20.19 -23.84 5.31
C LEU A 27 20.58 -25.33 5.30
N ILE A 28 19.61 -26.24 5.20
CA ILE A 28 19.89 -27.68 5.14
C ILE A 28 20.67 -28.01 3.85
N PHE A 29 20.27 -27.44 2.71
CA PHE A 29 20.97 -27.63 1.44
C PHE A 29 22.42 -27.15 1.53
N GLY A 30 22.64 -25.94 2.05
CA GLY A 30 23.97 -25.36 2.23
C GLY A 30 24.84 -26.21 3.16
N PHE A 31 24.28 -26.70 4.26
CA PHE A 31 24.99 -27.58 5.19
C PHE A 31 25.42 -28.90 4.53
N VAL A 32 24.50 -29.57 3.82
CA VAL A 32 24.82 -30.80 3.06
C VAL A 32 25.90 -30.53 2.02
N PHE A 33 25.78 -29.43 1.27
CA PHE A 33 26.74 -29.06 0.24
C PHE A 33 28.14 -28.82 0.81
N ILE A 34 28.24 -28.12 1.95
CA ILE A 34 29.51 -27.90 2.65
C ILE A 34 30.11 -29.23 3.12
N LEU A 35 29.32 -30.14 3.68
CA LEU A 35 29.83 -31.45 4.13
C LEU A 35 30.34 -32.31 2.97
N ILE A 36 29.70 -32.26 1.80
CA ILE A 36 30.19 -32.96 0.59
C ILE A 36 31.54 -32.40 0.16
N ILE A 37 31.70 -31.06 0.16
CA ILE A 37 32.97 -30.41 -0.17
C ILE A 37 34.05 -30.78 0.85
N LEU A 38 33.75 -30.68 2.14
CA LEU A 38 34.71 -31.00 3.19
C LEU A 38 35.15 -32.46 3.15
N ASN A 39 34.23 -33.40 2.90
CA ASN A 39 34.57 -34.83 2.80
C ASN A 39 35.49 -35.14 1.61
N LYS A 40 35.47 -34.31 0.55
CA LYS A 40 36.38 -34.47 -0.59
C LYS A 40 37.82 -34.10 -0.22
N GLU A 41 38.01 -33.05 0.57
CA GLU A 41 39.33 -32.56 0.98
C GLU A 41 39.86 -33.29 2.22
N LEU A 42 38.97 -33.71 3.12
CA LEU A 42 39.26 -34.42 4.35
C LEU A 42 38.23 -35.56 4.49
N PRO A 43 38.57 -36.81 4.16
CA PRO A 43 37.61 -37.91 4.24
C PRO A 43 37.19 -38.13 5.70
N LEU A 44 35.99 -37.65 6.05
CA LEU A 44 35.42 -37.73 7.39
C LEU A 44 34.78 -39.10 7.63
N PHE A 45 34.19 -39.71 6.59
CA PHE A 45 33.47 -40.97 6.66
C PHE A 45 33.39 -41.69 5.30
N GLU A 46 33.45 -43.01 5.28
CA GLU A 46 33.16 -43.81 4.07
C GLU A 46 31.66 -43.75 3.74
N ASN A 47 31.30 -43.54 2.47
CA ASN A 47 29.89 -43.45 2.02
C ASN A 47 29.06 -42.33 2.68
N ILE A 48 29.68 -41.19 3.03
CA ILE A 48 28.96 -40.02 3.57
C ILE A 48 27.78 -39.57 2.69
N GLN A 49 27.84 -39.84 1.38
CA GLN A 49 26.79 -39.49 0.43
C GLN A 49 25.47 -40.19 0.76
N ASP A 50 25.50 -41.47 1.13
CA ASP A 50 24.29 -42.23 1.48
C ASP A 50 23.63 -41.67 2.75
N LEU A 51 24.44 -41.20 3.70
CA LEU A 51 23.97 -40.54 4.91
C LEU A 51 23.38 -39.15 4.64
N LEU A 52 23.98 -38.39 3.72
CA LEU A 52 23.57 -37.02 3.40
C LEU A 52 22.38 -36.94 2.43
N TRP A 53 22.15 -37.99 1.63
CA TRP A 53 21.10 -38.03 0.62
C TRP A 53 19.69 -37.75 1.17
N PRO A 54 19.25 -38.33 2.31
CA PRO A 54 17.96 -37.98 2.91
C PRO A 54 17.83 -36.50 3.27
N PHE A 55 18.89 -35.87 3.80
CA PHE A 55 18.88 -34.45 4.15
C PHE A 55 18.77 -33.56 2.90
N PHE A 56 19.45 -33.93 1.82
CA PHE A 56 19.32 -33.27 0.53
C PHE A 56 17.88 -33.32 0.01
N LEU A 57 17.24 -34.50 0.06
CA LEU A 57 15.85 -34.65 -0.34
C LEU A 57 14.90 -33.80 0.50
N VAL A 58 15.08 -33.77 1.83
CA VAL A 58 14.29 -32.89 2.73
C VAL A 58 14.46 -31.43 2.34
N ALA A 59 15.69 -30.98 2.09
CA ALA A 59 15.95 -29.61 1.66
C ALA A 59 15.22 -29.26 0.35
N LEU A 60 15.26 -30.15 -0.64
CA LEU A 60 14.58 -29.97 -1.92
C LEU A 60 13.06 -29.89 -1.74
N ILE A 61 12.48 -30.76 -0.91
CA ILE A 61 11.04 -30.76 -0.61
C ILE A 61 10.62 -29.42 0.00
N LEU A 62 11.39 -28.89 0.96
CA LEU A 62 11.11 -27.59 1.59
C LEU A 62 11.18 -26.44 0.58
N LEU A 63 12.21 -26.44 -0.29
CA LEU A 63 12.38 -25.41 -1.33
C LEU A 63 11.24 -25.44 -2.35
N ILE A 64 10.88 -26.62 -2.88
CA ILE A 64 9.74 -26.78 -3.80
C ILE A 64 8.44 -26.36 -3.13
N SER A 65 8.23 -26.79 -1.87
CA SER A 65 7.05 -26.41 -1.10
C SER A 65 6.95 -24.90 -0.91
N SER A 66 8.07 -24.21 -0.67
CA SER A 66 8.09 -22.74 -0.57
C SER A 66 7.62 -22.08 -1.87
N ILE A 67 8.06 -22.57 -3.03
CA ILE A 67 7.67 -22.06 -4.35
C ILE A 67 6.18 -22.25 -4.60
N LEU A 68 5.60 -23.39 -4.20
CA LEU A 68 4.18 -23.65 -4.40
C LEU A 68 3.31 -22.89 -3.39
N TYR A 69 3.72 -22.87 -2.12
CA TYR A 69 2.94 -22.29 -1.02
C TYR A 69 2.89 -20.77 -1.07
N GLN A 70 3.88 -20.11 -1.69
CA GLN A 70 3.96 -18.64 -1.78
C GLN A 70 2.68 -17.97 -2.31
N PHE A 71 1.95 -18.65 -3.19
CA PHE A 71 0.72 -18.13 -3.81
C PHE A 71 -0.50 -18.19 -2.88
N TYR A 72 -0.42 -18.99 -1.82
CA TYR A 72 -1.48 -19.18 -0.84
C TYR A 72 -1.16 -18.49 0.49
N ASP A 73 0.12 -18.25 0.78
CA ASP A 73 0.57 -17.66 2.03
C ASP A 73 0.24 -16.17 2.11
N PHE A 74 -0.20 -15.77 3.29
CA PHE A 74 -0.48 -14.39 3.65
C PHE A 74 0.70 -13.82 4.42
N GLU A 75 0.88 -12.50 4.32
CA GLU A 75 1.76 -11.79 5.23
C GLU A 75 1.37 -12.04 6.69
N ARG A 76 2.38 -12.21 7.54
CA ARG A 76 2.19 -12.47 8.97
C ARG A 76 2.46 -11.21 9.75
N ILE A 77 1.41 -10.44 9.99
CA ILE A 77 1.46 -9.22 10.78
C ILE A 77 0.68 -9.45 12.07
N GLU A 78 1.36 -9.28 13.20
CA GLU A 78 0.70 -9.23 14.49
C GLU A 78 -0.04 -7.90 14.60
N SER A 79 -1.36 -7.99 14.71
CA SER A 79 -2.21 -6.81 14.78
C SER A 79 -3.36 -7.01 15.74
N LYS A 80 -3.84 -5.89 16.29
CA LYS A 80 -5.04 -5.86 17.13
C LYS A 80 -6.01 -4.86 16.53
N LYS A 81 -7.26 -5.29 16.34
CA LYS A 81 -8.36 -4.38 16.06
C LYS A 81 -8.55 -3.47 17.27
N ASP A 82 -8.38 -2.17 17.06
CA ASP A 82 -8.32 -1.19 18.14
C ASP A 82 -9.24 0.02 17.89
N GLY A 83 -10.17 -0.12 16.95
CA GLY A 83 -11.04 0.99 16.63
C GLY A 83 -11.88 0.88 15.36
N HIS A 84 -12.50 2.01 15.03
CA HIS A 84 -13.31 2.20 13.83
C HIS A 84 -13.13 3.61 13.28
N ILE A 85 -13.16 3.74 11.96
CA ILE A 85 -13.02 5.00 11.25
C ILE A 85 -14.24 5.15 10.34
N GLU A 86 -14.91 6.29 10.41
CA GLU A 86 -16.02 6.65 9.54
C GLU A 86 -15.77 8.02 8.92
N PHE A 87 -15.80 8.09 7.59
CA PHE A 87 -15.87 9.33 6.84
C PHE A 87 -17.32 9.59 6.50
N ASN A 88 -17.84 10.74 6.91
CA ASN A 88 -19.17 11.18 6.54
C ASN A 88 -19.09 12.52 5.79
N ASP A 89 -20.23 13.18 5.60
CA ASP A 89 -20.26 14.47 4.93
C ASP A 89 -19.60 15.59 5.74
N ASP A 90 -19.63 15.54 7.07
CA ASP A 90 -19.19 16.64 7.94
C ASP A 90 -17.74 16.52 8.40
N GLY A 91 -17.20 15.31 8.49
CA GLY A 91 -15.86 15.09 8.98
C GLY A 91 -15.43 13.62 9.03
N VAL A 92 -14.39 13.38 9.82
CA VAL A 92 -13.83 12.06 10.09
C VAL A 92 -14.08 11.71 11.55
N ILE A 93 -14.80 10.61 11.78
CA ILE A 93 -15.08 10.08 13.11
C ILE A 93 -14.14 8.90 13.38
N ILE A 94 -13.41 8.96 14.49
CA ILE A 94 -12.53 7.91 14.97
C ILE A 94 -13.03 7.40 16.32
N ASP A 95 -13.15 6.09 16.44
CA ASP A 95 -13.53 5.35 17.65
C ASP A 95 -14.83 5.89 18.28
N TYR A 96 -15.75 6.36 17.44
CA TYR A 96 -17.05 6.97 17.80
C TYR A 96 -16.98 8.14 18.80
N SER A 97 -15.79 8.67 19.07
CA SER A 97 -15.55 9.65 20.15
C SER A 97 -14.76 10.86 19.69
N LYS A 98 -13.81 10.69 18.77
CA LYS A 98 -13.04 11.80 18.18
C LYS A 98 -13.66 12.16 16.85
N ASN A 99 -14.14 13.39 16.72
CA ASN A 99 -14.68 13.92 15.48
C ASN A 99 -13.78 15.05 14.99
N PHE A 100 -13.29 14.93 13.77
CA PHE A 100 -12.47 15.94 13.10
C PHE A 100 -13.28 16.56 11.99
N ASN A 101 -13.58 17.86 12.10
CA ASN A 101 -14.22 18.57 11.00
C ASN A 101 -13.21 18.74 9.86
N TYR A 102 -13.65 18.62 8.61
CA TYR A 102 -12.77 18.80 7.45
C TYR A 102 -12.12 20.18 7.39
N SER A 103 -12.77 21.20 7.94
CA SER A 103 -12.21 22.55 8.05
C SER A 103 -11.03 22.64 9.02
N GLU A 104 -10.88 21.72 9.97
CA GLU A 104 -9.80 21.73 10.96
C GLU A 104 -8.52 21.04 10.46
N LEU A 105 -8.62 20.33 9.33
CA LEU A 105 -7.51 19.56 8.75
C LEU A 105 -6.60 20.46 7.92
N ILE A 106 -5.31 20.42 8.23
CA ILE A 106 -4.23 21.04 7.45
C ILE A 106 -3.70 20.05 6.40
N GLU A 107 -3.73 18.76 6.73
CA GLU A 107 -3.29 17.70 5.82
C GLU A 107 -4.09 16.42 6.07
N ILE A 108 -4.40 15.75 4.96
CA ILE A 108 -4.94 14.40 4.93
C ILE A 108 -4.15 13.61 3.91
N GLN A 109 -3.69 12.41 4.29
CA GLN A 109 -2.99 11.51 3.38
C GLN A 109 -3.50 10.09 3.58
N PHE A 110 -3.72 9.40 2.48
CA PHE A 110 -4.03 7.97 2.44
C PHE A 110 -2.84 7.22 1.86
N GLY A 111 -2.28 6.29 2.64
CA GLY A 111 -1.39 5.27 2.12
C GLY A 111 -2.17 4.00 1.87
N ILE A 112 -2.44 3.71 0.59
CA ILE A 112 -3.09 2.47 0.17
C ILE A 112 -1.99 1.52 -0.32
N ASP A 113 -1.79 0.43 0.42
CA ASP A 113 -0.82 -0.62 0.11
C ASP A 113 -1.50 -1.74 -0.67
N ALA A 114 -2.45 -2.42 -0.05
CA ALA A 114 -3.21 -3.51 -0.64
C ALA A 114 -4.51 -3.77 0.13
N TYR A 115 -5.50 -4.40 -0.49
CA TYR A 115 -6.67 -4.96 0.21
C TYR A 115 -6.46 -6.43 0.59
N TYR A 116 -7.31 -6.96 1.47
CA TYR A 116 -7.21 -8.33 1.93
C TYR A 116 -7.28 -9.35 0.76
N GLY A 117 -6.26 -10.19 0.66
CA GLY A 117 -6.12 -11.19 -0.40
C GLY A 117 -5.52 -10.67 -1.70
N GLU A 118 -5.26 -9.37 -1.83
CA GLU A 118 -4.58 -8.80 -2.99
C GLU A 118 -3.15 -9.33 -3.11
N ARG A 119 -2.70 -9.49 -4.36
CA ARG A 119 -1.37 -9.99 -4.66
C ARG A 119 -0.30 -8.92 -4.39
N ILE A 120 0.62 -9.22 -3.50
CA ILE A 120 1.76 -8.36 -3.14
C ILE A 120 3.08 -9.00 -3.57
N ASN A 121 4.19 -8.26 -3.43
CA ASN A 121 5.55 -8.77 -3.60
C ASN A 121 5.88 -9.35 -4.99
N LEU A 122 5.33 -8.75 -6.06
CA LEU A 122 5.44 -9.28 -7.43
C LEU A 122 6.88 -9.32 -7.99
N THR A 123 7.79 -8.49 -7.47
CA THR A 123 9.14 -8.26 -8.02
C THR A 123 10.28 -8.96 -7.26
N TYR A 124 9.99 -9.76 -6.22
CA TYR A 124 11.03 -10.38 -5.40
C TYR A 124 11.60 -11.67 -6.01
N ARG A 125 12.91 -11.90 -5.83
CA ARG A 125 13.68 -12.99 -6.48
C ARG A 125 13.62 -14.34 -5.78
N HIS A 126 13.28 -14.40 -4.49
CA HIS A 126 13.09 -15.66 -3.76
C HIS A 126 11.64 -15.82 -3.29
N PRO A 127 11.15 -17.05 -3.04
CA PRO A 127 9.78 -17.30 -2.59
C PRO A 127 9.49 -16.56 -1.28
N ILE A 128 8.47 -15.70 -1.31
CA ILE A 128 7.90 -14.99 -0.16
C ILE A 128 6.40 -14.93 -0.30
N GLU A 129 5.68 -14.60 0.77
CA GLU A 129 4.23 -14.46 0.75
C GLU A 129 3.75 -13.54 -0.37
N ARG A 130 2.63 -13.90 -0.99
CA ARG A 130 2.03 -13.12 -2.06
C ARG A 130 0.66 -12.56 -1.73
N LYS A 131 0.11 -12.78 -0.55
CA LYS A 131 -1.21 -12.23 -0.19
C LYS A 131 -1.13 -11.23 0.95
N SER A 132 -1.78 -10.08 0.79
CA SER A 132 -1.90 -9.08 1.85
C SER A 132 -3.03 -9.42 2.83
N LEU A 133 -2.87 -9.02 4.09
CA LEU A 133 -3.94 -8.97 5.08
C LEU A 133 -4.80 -7.70 4.93
N GLY A 134 -4.38 -6.75 4.11
CA GLY A 134 -5.07 -5.50 3.85
C GLY A 134 -5.01 -4.50 5.00
N ILE A 135 -4.13 -4.69 5.99
CA ILE A 135 -4.07 -3.87 7.22
C ILE A 135 -2.92 -2.86 7.26
N LYS A 136 -2.02 -2.89 6.26
CA LYS A 136 -0.90 -1.95 6.14
C LYS A 136 -1.32 -0.57 5.61
N ASN A 137 -2.56 -0.45 5.14
CA ASN A 137 -3.11 0.83 4.74
C ASN A 137 -3.13 1.79 5.93
N TYR A 138 -2.91 3.09 5.68
CA TYR A 138 -2.91 4.09 6.73
C TYR A 138 -3.59 5.38 6.29
N ILE A 139 -4.11 6.10 7.28
CA ILE A 139 -4.58 7.47 7.15
C ILE A 139 -3.72 8.33 8.08
N LEU A 140 -3.28 9.46 7.55
CA LEU A 140 -2.62 10.52 8.29
C LEU A 140 -3.54 11.74 8.26
N LEU A 141 -3.90 12.25 9.44
CA LEU A 141 -4.62 13.49 9.63
C LEU A 141 -3.73 14.46 10.41
N VAL A 142 -3.55 15.67 9.91
CA VAL A 142 -2.81 16.73 10.60
C VAL A 142 -3.76 17.88 10.88
N THR A 143 -3.78 18.31 12.14
CA THR A 143 -4.52 19.46 12.65
C THR A 143 -3.53 20.53 13.13
N ASN A 144 -4.03 21.69 13.56
CA ASN A 144 -3.18 22.73 14.15
C ASN A 144 -2.45 22.27 15.43
N SER A 145 -3.04 21.35 16.21
CA SER A 145 -2.46 20.88 17.47
C SER A 145 -1.66 19.60 17.32
N ASP A 146 -2.17 18.65 16.54
CA ASP A 146 -1.70 17.27 16.58
C ASP A 146 -1.68 16.58 15.22
N THR A 147 -0.90 15.50 15.16
CA THR A 147 -0.83 14.57 14.03
C THR A 147 -1.34 13.20 14.44
N TYR A 148 -2.29 12.68 13.69
CA TYR A 148 -2.91 11.38 13.91
C TYR A 148 -2.59 10.45 12.74
N LYS A 149 -1.86 9.36 13.03
CA LYS A 149 -1.61 8.30 12.06
C LYS A 149 -2.16 6.99 12.58
N PHE A 150 -2.95 6.32 11.76
CA PHE A 150 -3.54 5.03 12.13
C PHE A 150 -3.66 4.12 10.93
N ASN A 151 -3.54 2.82 11.18
CA ASN A 151 -3.72 1.79 10.18
C ASN A 151 -5.17 1.35 10.11
N PHE A 152 -5.61 0.94 8.93
CA PHE A 152 -6.97 0.46 8.71
C PHE A 152 -6.99 -0.71 7.73
N LYS A 153 -8.06 -1.49 7.80
CA LYS A 153 -8.23 -2.65 6.92
C LYS A 153 -9.06 -2.33 5.69
N LEU A 154 -8.54 -2.67 4.51
CA LEU A 154 -9.32 -2.80 3.29
C LEU A 154 -9.68 -4.27 3.08
N GLU A 155 -10.98 -4.53 2.91
CA GLU A 155 -11.53 -5.89 2.97
C GLU A 155 -11.52 -6.58 1.60
N ASN A 156 -11.67 -5.81 0.53
CA ASN A 156 -11.72 -6.31 -0.84
C ASN A 156 -11.59 -5.14 -1.82
N GLU A 157 -11.54 -5.46 -3.12
CA GLU A 157 -11.44 -4.47 -4.20
C GLU A 157 -12.62 -3.47 -4.19
N LEU A 158 -13.85 -3.90 -3.89
CA LEU A 158 -15.01 -3.00 -3.82
C LEU A 158 -14.84 -1.97 -2.71
N HIS A 159 -14.37 -2.40 -1.54
CA HIS A 159 -14.11 -1.53 -0.40
C HIS A 159 -13.01 -0.51 -0.72
N THR A 160 -11.97 -0.90 -1.47
CA THR A 160 -10.97 0.03 -2.02
C THR A 160 -11.61 1.03 -2.98
N LYS A 161 -12.49 0.57 -3.88
CA LYS A 161 -13.18 1.45 -4.81
C LYS A 161 -14.10 2.44 -4.10
N GLU A 162 -14.74 2.03 -3.00
CA GLU A 162 -15.55 2.91 -2.14
C GLU A 162 -14.70 3.98 -1.45
N LEU A 163 -13.52 3.61 -0.93
CA LEU A 163 -12.56 4.58 -0.39
C LEU A 163 -12.18 5.60 -1.45
N GLU A 164 -11.75 5.16 -2.63
CA GLU A 164 -11.34 6.05 -3.71
C GLU A 164 -12.48 6.98 -4.15
N ASN A 165 -13.71 6.48 -4.24
CA ASN A 165 -14.90 7.28 -4.53
C ASN A 165 -15.12 8.36 -3.46
N THR A 166 -14.96 7.99 -2.20
CA THR A 166 -15.10 8.88 -1.05
C THR A 166 -14.02 9.95 -1.09
N ILE A 167 -12.75 9.58 -1.28
CA ILE A 167 -11.66 10.54 -1.42
C ILE A 167 -11.93 11.54 -2.55
N PHE A 168 -12.37 11.06 -3.72
CA PHE A 168 -12.64 11.95 -4.85
C PHE A 168 -13.81 12.91 -4.59
N LYS A 169 -14.89 12.42 -3.97
CA LYS A 169 -16.00 13.27 -3.53
C LYS A 169 -15.53 14.31 -2.50
N LEU A 170 -14.57 13.95 -1.64
CA LEU A 170 -14.09 14.81 -0.55
C LEU A 170 -13.28 15.96 -1.11
N VAL A 171 -12.35 15.66 -2.01
CA VAL A 171 -11.55 16.67 -2.71
C VAL A 171 -12.46 17.66 -3.46
N LYS A 172 -13.55 17.18 -4.06
CA LYS A 172 -14.53 18.03 -4.77
C LYS A 172 -15.45 18.84 -3.86
N SER A 173 -15.60 18.47 -2.59
CA SER A 173 -16.60 19.05 -1.69
C SER A 173 -16.27 20.46 -1.19
N GLU A 174 -15.05 20.95 -1.46
CA GLU A 174 -14.53 22.24 -0.99
C GLU A 174 -14.45 22.42 0.54
N LYS A 175 -14.72 21.35 1.30
CA LYS A 175 -14.68 21.36 2.78
C LYS A 175 -13.27 21.37 3.36
N LEU A 176 -12.26 20.95 2.58
CA LEU A 176 -10.84 20.90 2.97
C LEU A 176 -10.14 22.25 2.74
N ILE A 177 -10.67 23.31 3.37
CA ILE A 177 -10.29 24.71 3.08
C ILE A 177 -8.83 25.01 3.46
N ASN A 178 -8.33 24.39 4.54
CA ASN A 178 -7.01 24.66 5.09
C ASN A 178 -5.88 23.78 4.50
N ILE A 179 -6.20 22.92 3.54
CA ILE A 179 -5.23 22.03 2.91
C ILE A 179 -4.64 22.69 1.67
N ASP A 180 -3.31 22.60 1.52
CA ASP A 180 -2.62 23.04 0.30
C ASP A 180 -3.27 22.42 -0.96
N PRO A 181 -3.73 23.24 -1.91
CA PRO A 181 -4.31 22.81 -3.18
C PRO A 181 -3.46 21.75 -3.92
N LYS A 182 -2.13 21.83 -3.81
CA LYS A 182 -1.23 20.82 -4.40
C LYS A 182 -1.37 19.46 -3.74
N LYS A 183 -1.51 19.42 -2.42
CA LYS A 183 -1.75 18.19 -1.66
C LYS A 183 -3.13 17.63 -1.98
N LEU A 184 -4.15 18.48 -2.14
CA LEU A 184 -5.49 18.08 -2.55
C LEU A 184 -5.52 17.39 -3.92
N ILE A 185 -4.83 17.94 -4.93
CA ILE A 185 -4.73 17.30 -6.25
C ILE A 185 -4.02 15.94 -6.16
N LYS A 186 -2.95 15.85 -5.36
CA LYS A 186 -2.23 14.58 -5.16
C LYS A 186 -3.08 13.52 -4.47
N LEU A 187 -4.05 13.93 -3.64
CA LEU A 187 -4.99 13.04 -2.97
C LEU A 187 -5.94 12.33 -3.96
N VAL A 188 -6.18 12.89 -5.14
CA VAL A 188 -7.08 12.29 -6.13
C VAL A 188 -6.56 10.92 -6.57
N PRO A 189 -7.36 9.85 -6.40
CA PRO A 189 -6.96 8.50 -6.82
C PRO A 189 -6.63 8.42 -8.30
N TYR A 190 -5.64 7.60 -8.66
CA TYR A 190 -5.10 7.54 -10.02
C TYR A 190 -6.19 7.27 -11.08
N ARG A 191 -7.16 6.41 -10.77
CA ARG A 191 -8.27 6.07 -11.68
C ARG A 191 -9.09 7.29 -12.14
N PHE A 192 -9.14 8.35 -11.33
CA PHE A 192 -9.91 9.56 -11.65
C PHE A 192 -9.11 10.60 -12.43
N LYS A 193 -7.77 10.51 -12.45
CA LYS A 193 -6.90 11.55 -13.04
C LYS A 193 -7.08 11.74 -14.55
N LYS A 194 -7.74 10.80 -15.23
CA LYS A 194 -8.06 10.90 -16.66
C LYS A 194 -9.50 11.37 -16.93
N THR A 195 -10.32 11.53 -15.89
CA THR A 195 -11.73 11.90 -16.04
C THR A 195 -11.90 13.40 -16.30
N ASN A 196 -12.98 13.75 -17.01
CA ASN A 196 -13.33 15.16 -17.24
C ASN A 196 -13.63 15.90 -15.93
N GLU A 197 -14.17 15.20 -14.93
CA GLU A 197 -14.42 15.78 -13.61
C GLU A 197 -13.12 16.20 -12.92
N TYR A 198 -12.09 15.35 -12.95
CA TYR A 198 -10.77 15.71 -12.44
C TYR A 198 -10.18 16.90 -13.19
N LYS A 199 -10.21 16.86 -14.53
CA LYS A 199 -9.71 17.96 -15.37
C LYS A 199 -10.39 19.28 -15.01
N SER A 200 -11.72 19.26 -14.87
CA SER A 200 -12.51 20.43 -14.48
C SER A 200 -12.15 20.93 -13.07
N PHE A 201 -11.93 20.01 -12.12
CA PHE A 201 -11.46 20.35 -10.78
C PHE A 201 -10.10 21.06 -10.81
N VAL A 202 -9.12 20.54 -11.56
CA VAL A 202 -7.80 21.17 -11.68
C VAL A 202 -7.89 22.55 -12.32
N LEU A 203 -8.69 22.71 -13.39
CA LEU A 203 -8.91 24.01 -14.03
C LEU A 203 -9.53 25.03 -13.06
N LYS A 204 -10.49 24.60 -12.23
CA LYS A 204 -11.07 25.45 -11.18
C LYS A 204 -10.00 25.98 -10.22
N GLN A 205 -9.07 25.11 -9.77
CA GLN A 205 -7.96 25.52 -8.89
C GLN A 205 -7.00 26.53 -9.56
N ILE A 206 -6.79 26.43 -10.89
CA ILE A 206 -5.98 27.41 -11.64
C ILE A 206 -6.69 28.76 -11.69
N VAL A 207 -7.97 28.78 -12.05
CA VAL A 207 -8.78 30.01 -12.17
C VAL A 207 -8.87 30.75 -10.83
N GLU A 208 -9.01 30.00 -9.74
CA GLU A 208 -9.03 30.56 -8.37
C GLU A 208 -7.64 31.00 -7.87
N LYS A 209 -6.60 30.92 -8.72
CA LYS A 209 -5.20 31.27 -8.39
C LYS A 209 -4.64 30.52 -7.18
N ARG A 210 -5.22 29.36 -6.88
CA ARG A 210 -4.79 28.45 -5.81
C ARG A 210 -3.55 27.66 -6.19
N ILE A 211 -3.29 27.50 -7.50
CA ILE A 211 -2.11 26.82 -8.06
C ILE A 211 -1.57 27.64 -9.22
N ASN A 212 -0.26 27.63 -9.41
CA ASN A 212 0.37 28.24 -10.58
C ASN A 212 -0.15 27.57 -11.87
N CYS A 213 -0.53 28.40 -12.84
CA CYS A 213 -0.98 27.97 -14.17
C CYS A 213 -0.11 26.83 -14.77
N THR A 214 1.21 27.01 -14.84
CA THR A 214 2.07 26.03 -15.52
C THR A 214 2.05 24.68 -14.81
N GLU A 215 2.11 24.70 -13.49
CA GLU A 215 2.04 23.50 -12.66
C GLU A 215 0.65 22.85 -12.72
N GLY A 216 -0.42 23.64 -12.68
CA GLY A 216 -1.78 23.16 -12.80
C GLY A 216 -2.08 22.51 -14.15
N LEU A 217 -1.57 23.09 -15.25
CA LEU A 217 -1.72 22.50 -16.59
C LEU A 217 -0.96 21.18 -16.73
N LEU A 218 0.23 21.06 -16.12
CA LEU A 218 0.93 19.77 -16.05
C LEU A 218 0.13 18.73 -15.27
N LEU A 219 -0.51 19.12 -14.17
CA LEU A 219 -1.37 18.25 -13.37
C LEU A 219 -2.69 17.89 -14.08
N HIS A 220 -3.20 18.76 -14.95
CA HIS A 220 -4.37 18.50 -15.79
C HIS A 220 -4.11 17.37 -16.81
N GLY A 221 -2.87 17.22 -17.29
CA GLY A 221 -2.47 16.17 -18.21
C GLY A 221 -3.04 16.35 -19.62
N TYR A 222 -2.73 17.49 -20.25
CA TYR A 222 -3.03 17.74 -21.67
C TYR A 222 -2.23 16.79 -22.57
N SER A 223 -2.76 16.51 -23.77
CA SER A 223 -2.17 15.53 -24.71
C SER A 223 -1.24 16.17 -25.74
N THR A 224 -1.39 17.46 -26.02
CA THR A 224 -0.61 18.16 -27.05
C THR A 224 -0.23 19.58 -26.65
N ASP A 225 0.85 20.12 -27.21
CA ASP A 225 1.29 21.50 -26.96
C ASP A 225 0.28 22.55 -27.45
N LYS A 226 -0.49 22.23 -28.50
CA LYS A 226 -1.58 23.10 -28.98
C LYS A 226 -2.70 23.21 -27.93
N GLU A 227 -3.13 22.08 -27.38
CA GLU A 227 -4.10 22.05 -26.27
C GLU A 227 -3.57 22.83 -25.05
N ALA A 228 -2.29 22.66 -24.72
CA ALA A 228 -1.66 23.41 -23.63
C ALA A 228 -1.71 24.92 -23.86
N ALA A 229 -1.41 25.38 -25.07
CA ALA A 229 -1.44 26.79 -25.43
C ALA A 229 -2.85 27.39 -25.35
N GLU A 230 -3.86 26.65 -25.82
CA GLU A 230 -5.27 27.05 -25.73
C GLU A 230 -5.74 27.14 -24.28
N LEU A 231 -5.46 26.11 -23.47
CA LEU A 231 -5.80 26.10 -22.05
C LEU A 231 -5.11 27.23 -21.29
N ARG A 232 -3.84 27.49 -21.59
CA ARG A 232 -3.08 28.61 -20.99
C ARG A 232 -3.70 29.95 -21.33
N LYS A 233 -4.07 30.18 -22.60
CA LYS A 233 -4.75 31.40 -23.03
C LYS A 233 -6.11 31.58 -22.35
N LYS A 234 -6.83 30.49 -22.11
CA LYS A 234 -8.19 30.52 -21.57
C LYS A 234 -8.25 30.68 -20.04
N TYR A 235 -7.34 30.03 -19.31
CA TYR A 235 -7.46 29.89 -17.85
C TYR A 235 -6.34 30.56 -17.04
N CYS A 236 -5.29 31.06 -17.69
CA CYS A 236 -4.12 31.62 -17.00
C CYS A 236 -3.97 33.13 -17.17
N VAL A 237 -5.05 33.86 -16.89
CA VAL A 237 -5.13 35.34 -16.96
C VAL A 237 -4.86 36.00 -15.61
#